data_AF-A0A2K0TXT7-F1
#
_entry.id   AF-A0A2K0TXT7-F1
#
_cell.length_a   1.000
_cell.length_b   1.000
_cell.length_c   1.000
_cell.angle_alpha   90.00
_cell.angle_beta   90.00
_cell.angle_gamma   90.00
#
_symmetry.space_group_name_H-M   'P 1'
#
loop_
_entity.id
_entity.type
_entity.pdbx_description
1 polymer ?
#
loop_
_entity_poly.entity_id
_entity_poly.type
_entity_poly.pdbx_seq_one_letter_code
_entity_poly.pdbx_strand_id
1 'polypeptide(L)'
;MLKINGGVFMVSFLRKLTDANNPTLSRVADHIQYVGERIGYEHVGIGSDFDGVMQTPLGLEDVSKFPFLIAELLMRGISEPSVKGIIGLNVLRVLDKVQNVSEMMKGEGIEMLHDWIEPIWDEQVREEVKRVRGVVE
;
A
#
# COMPACT_ATOMS: atom_id res chain seq x y z
N MET A 1 -9.36 11.41 -6.67
CA MET A 1 -7.91 11.21 -6.86
C MET A 1 -7.52 9.73 -6.84
N LEU A 2 -7.82 8.95 -5.79
CA LEU A 2 -7.42 7.53 -5.73
C LEU A 2 -7.98 6.67 -6.89
N LYS A 3 -9.28 6.81 -7.20
CA LYS A 3 -9.92 6.13 -8.33
C LYS A 3 -9.19 6.39 -9.65
N ILE A 4 -8.82 7.65 -9.89
CA ILE A 4 -8.14 8.11 -11.12
C ILE A 4 -6.72 7.53 -11.21
N ASN A 5 -5.98 7.49 -10.09
CA ASN A 5 -4.65 6.89 -10.04
C ASN A 5 -4.70 5.35 -10.27
N GLY A 6 -5.82 4.71 -9.92
CA GLY A 6 -5.98 3.27 -10.03
C GLY A 6 -5.54 2.49 -8.79
N GLY A 7 -5.26 3.19 -7.69
CA GLY A 7 -4.84 2.62 -6.41
C GLY A 7 -5.95 1.91 -5.64
N VAL A 8 -5.63 1.46 -4.43
CA VAL A 8 -6.52 0.72 -3.52
C VAL A 8 -6.45 1.34 -2.12
N PHE A 9 -7.61 1.57 -1.51
CA PHE A 9 -7.74 1.98 -0.12
C PHE A 9 -7.91 0.74 0.75
N MET A 10 -6.88 0.40 1.53
CA MET A 10 -6.92 -0.73 2.44
C MET A 10 -7.53 -0.29 3.77
N VAL A 11 -8.74 -0.77 4.06
CA VAL A 11 -9.50 -0.36 5.26
C VAL A 11 -8.84 -0.93 6.51
N SER A 12 -8.59 -0.07 7.49
CA SER A 12 -7.90 -0.38 8.75
C SER A 12 -8.84 -0.81 9.85
N PHE A 13 -8.34 -1.63 10.79
CA PHE A 13 -9.06 -2.05 12.00
C PHE A 13 -8.71 -1.18 13.21
N LEU A 14 -7.98 -0.09 13.05
CA LEU A 14 -7.71 0.84 14.15
C LEU A 14 -9.02 1.34 14.77
N ARG A 15 -9.23 1.04 16.06
CA ARG A 15 -10.49 1.35 16.77
C ARG A 15 -10.93 2.79 16.58
N LYS A 16 -10.03 3.76 16.82
CA LYS A 16 -10.30 5.19 16.69
C LYS A 16 -10.71 5.62 15.27
N LEU A 17 -10.22 4.93 14.24
CA LEU A 17 -10.56 5.22 12.84
C LEU A 17 -11.86 4.49 12.42
N THR A 18 -12.13 3.34 13.04
CA THR A 18 -13.34 2.55 12.80
C THR A 18 -14.56 3.24 13.41
N ASP A 19 -14.53 3.51 14.71
CA ASP A 19 -15.57 4.20 15.46
C ASP A 19 -15.02 4.66 16.83
N ALA A 20 -15.28 5.92 17.20
CA ALA A 20 -14.73 6.49 18.43
C ALA A 20 -15.28 5.83 19.71
N ASN A 21 -16.51 5.31 19.66
CA ASN A 21 -17.22 4.81 20.84
C ASN A 21 -17.49 3.31 20.76
N ASN A 22 -17.83 2.79 19.58
CA ASN A 22 -18.23 1.40 19.41
C ASN A 22 -17.59 0.73 18.17
N PRO A 23 -16.28 0.49 18.20
CA PRO A 23 -15.57 -0.14 17.09
C PRO A 23 -15.90 -1.64 17.03
N THR A 24 -16.52 -2.07 15.93
CA THR A 24 -16.90 -3.47 15.68
C THR A 24 -16.55 -3.90 14.26
N LEU A 25 -16.54 -5.21 14.02
CA LEU A 25 -16.44 -5.80 12.69
C LEU A 25 -17.47 -5.22 11.72
N SER A 26 -18.71 -5.03 12.17
CA SER A 26 -19.79 -4.46 11.36
C SER A 26 -19.48 -3.01 10.96
N ARG A 27 -18.89 -2.21 11.86
CA ARG A 27 -18.42 -0.85 11.50
C ARG A 27 -17.28 -0.87 10.48
N VAL A 28 -16.35 -1.82 10.58
CA VAL A 28 -15.33 -2.01 9.54
C VAL A 28 -15.97 -2.35 8.19
N ALA A 29 -16.97 -3.23 8.17
CA ALA A 29 -17.72 -3.56 6.96
C ALA A 29 -18.50 -2.34 6.41
N ASP A 30 -19.01 -1.45 7.26
CA ASP A 30 -19.61 -0.17 6.83
C ASP A 30 -18.59 0.68 6.07
N HIS A 31 -17.35 0.80 6.56
CA HIS A 31 -16.30 1.54 5.87
C HIS A 31 -15.95 0.92 4.52
N ILE A 32 -15.83 -0.41 4.44
CA ILE A 32 -15.57 -1.13 3.18
C ILE A 32 -16.67 -0.83 2.16
N GLN A 33 -17.93 -0.99 2.57
CA GLN A 33 -19.09 -0.73 1.72
C GLN A 33 -19.15 0.74 1.28
N TYR A 34 -18.96 1.68 2.22
CA TYR A 34 -18.99 3.11 1.95
C TYR A 34 -18.00 3.53 0.87
N VAL A 35 -16.75 3.03 0.95
CA VAL A 35 -15.71 3.30 -0.05
C VAL A 35 -16.07 2.63 -1.38
N GLY A 36 -16.46 1.36 -1.34
CA GLY A 36 -16.83 0.58 -2.53
C GLY A 36 -17.96 1.22 -3.34
N GLU A 37 -19.01 1.70 -2.69
CA GLU A 37 -20.15 2.37 -3.34
C GLU A 37 -19.77 3.72 -4.00
N ARG A 38 -18.72 4.39 -3.52
CA ARG A 38 -18.32 5.72 -4.00
C ARG A 38 -17.28 5.68 -5.09
N ILE A 39 -16.28 4.81 -4.96
CA ILE A 39 -15.16 4.76 -5.89
C ILE A 39 -15.07 3.46 -6.68
N GLY A 40 -15.82 2.42 -6.31
CA GLY A 40 -15.77 1.08 -6.90
C GLY A 40 -15.05 0.09 -5.97
N TYR A 41 -15.57 -1.13 -5.87
CA TYR A 41 -15.00 -2.18 -5.02
C TYR A 41 -13.62 -2.67 -5.48
N GLU A 42 -13.25 -2.43 -6.74
CA GLU A 42 -11.93 -2.67 -7.32
C GLU A 42 -10.81 -1.76 -6.76
N HIS A 43 -11.20 -0.78 -5.94
CA HIS A 43 -10.34 0.16 -5.25
C HIS A 43 -10.35 -0.02 -3.72
N VAL A 44 -10.89 -1.13 -3.20
CA VAL A 44 -10.97 -1.40 -1.76
C VAL A 44 -10.15 -2.64 -1.41
N GLY A 45 -9.51 -2.62 -0.24
CA GLY A 45 -8.79 -3.77 0.30
C GLY A 45 -8.91 -3.81 1.83
N ILE A 46 -8.21 -4.76 2.45
CA ILE A 46 -8.18 -4.93 3.91
C ILE A 46 -6.75 -4.72 4.40
N GLY A 47 -6.55 -3.75 5.31
CA GLY A 47 -5.24 -3.44 5.90
C GLY A 47 -5.34 -3.41 7.41
N SER A 48 -5.37 -4.59 8.04
CA SER A 48 -5.77 -4.74 9.44
C SER A 48 -4.99 -3.90 10.44
N ASP A 49 -3.67 -3.77 10.23
CA ASP A 49 -2.73 -3.22 11.20
C ASP A 49 -2.69 -4.03 12.52
N PHE A 50 -2.86 -5.36 12.41
CA PHE A 50 -2.62 -6.27 13.54
C PHE A 50 -1.18 -6.12 14.06
N ASP A 51 -0.99 -6.31 15.36
CA ASP A 51 0.26 -6.08 16.11
C ASP A 51 0.78 -4.62 16.13
N GLY A 52 0.14 -3.71 15.40
CA GLY A 52 0.36 -2.26 15.48
C GLY A 52 -0.38 -1.58 16.65
N VAL A 53 -1.30 -2.31 17.31
CA VAL A 53 -2.15 -1.78 18.39
C VAL A 53 -2.42 -2.76 19.52
N MET A 54 -2.71 -2.19 20.69
CA MET A 54 -3.08 -2.95 21.89
C MET A 54 -4.49 -3.55 21.85
N GLN A 55 -5.41 -2.96 21.07
CA GLN A 55 -6.81 -3.40 20.99
C GLN A 55 -7.37 -3.15 19.59
N THR A 56 -8.15 -4.12 19.11
CA THR A 56 -8.84 -4.10 17.81
C THR A 56 -10.37 -4.00 18.01
N PRO A 57 -11.17 -3.86 16.93
CA PRO A 57 -12.62 -3.80 16.99
C PRO A 57 -13.20 -5.14 17.47
N LEU A 58 -14.36 -5.09 18.13
CA LEU A 58 -15.07 -6.29 18.56
C LEU A 58 -15.43 -7.17 17.35
N GLY A 59 -15.11 -8.47 17.44
CA GLY A 59 -15.26 -9.43 16.34
C GLY A 59 -14.05 -9.50 15.39
N LEU A 60 -13.02 -8.68 15.61
CA LEU A 60 -11.75 -8.66 14.89
C LEU A 60 -10.56 -8.71 15.87
N GLU A 61 -10.66 -9.55 16.90
CA GLU A 61 -9.68 -9.65 17.98
C GLU A 61 -8.27 -10.03 17.50
N ASP A 62 -8.17 -10.86 16.46
CA ASP A 62 -6.92 -11.40 15.95
C ASP A 62 -7.03 -11.85 14.48
N VAL A 63 -5.92 -12.36 13.94
CA VAL A 63 -5.81 -12.84 12.56
C VAL A 63 -6.72 -14.03 12.24
N SER A 64 -7.24 -14.77 13.22
CA SER A 64 -8.22 -15.84 12.99
C SER A 64 -9.59 -15.31 12.56
N LYS A 65 -9.82 -13.99 12.67
CA LYS A 65 -11.15 -13.39 12.49
C LYS A 65 -11.50 -12.96 11.06
N PHE A 66 -10.57 -13.03 10.11
CA PHE A 66 -10.85 -12.69 8.70
C PHE A 66 -12.08 -13.39 8.09
N PRO A 67 -12.35 -14.69 8.34
CA PRO A 67 -13.54 -15.35 7.81
C PRO A 67 -14.86 -14.69 8.21
N PHE A 68 -14.94 -14.11 9.42
CA PHE A 68 -16.15 -13.44 9.90
C PHE A 68 -16.40 -12.13 9.15
N LEU A 69 -15.34 -11.38 8.83
CA LEU A 69 -15.47 -10.16 8.03
C LEU A 69 -15.94 -10.49 6.61
N ILE A 70 -15.38 -11.54 6.01
CA ILE A 70 -15.79 -12.01 4.69
C ILE A 70 -17.27 -12.41 4.68
N ALA A 71 -17.72 -13.14 5.71
CA ALA A 71 -19.11 -13.52 5.87
C ALA A 71 -20.04 -12.29 5.98
N GLU A 72 -19.67 -11.29 6.79
CA GLU A 72 -20.43 -10.04 6.91
C GLU A 72 -20.56 -9.31 5.57
N LEU A 73 -19.47 -9.19 4.80
CA LEU A 73 -19.49 -8.54 3.48
C LEU A 73 -20.44 -9.25 2.51
N LEU A 74 -20.43 -10.59 2.49
CA LEU A 74 -21.34 -11.39 1.66
C LEU A 74 -22.80 -11.26 2.13
N MET A 75 -23.06 -11.27 3.45
CA MET A 75 -24.39 -11.08 4.02
C MET A 75 -24.99 -9.70 3.68
N ARG A 76 -24.15 -8.68 3.49
CA ARG A 76 -24.55 -7.34 3.02
C ARG A 76 -24.85 -7.27 1.53
N GLY A 77 -24.71 -8.37 0.80
CA GLY A 77 -25.00 -8.44 -0.64
C GLY A 77 -23.86 -7.92 -1.53
N ILE A 78 -22.65 -7.75 -0.99
CA ILE A 78 -21.48 -7.45 -1.82
C ILE A 78 -21.17 -8.69 -2.67
N SER A 79 -21.04 -8.48 -3.99
CA SER A 79 -20.88 -9.59 -4.93
C SER A 79 -19.62 -10.41 -4.63
N GLU A 80 -19.67 -11.72 -4.85
CA GLU A 80 -18.50 -12.60 -4.66
C GLU A 80 -17.26 -12.13 -5.45
N PRO A 81 -17.35 -11.66 -6.71
CA PRO A 81 -16.21 -11.07 -7.41
C PRO A 81 -15.63 -9.84 -6.70
N SER A 82 -16.49 -8.94 -6.20
CA SER A 82 -16.05 -7.78 -5.41
C SER A 82 -15.35 -8.21 -4.13
N VAL A 83 -15.89 -9.20 -3.40
CA VAL A 83 -15.28 -9.72 -2.17
C VAL A 83 -13.92 -10.35 -2.45
N LYS A 84 -13.75 -11.12 -3.53
CA LYS A 84 -12.43 -11.63 -3.96
C LYS A 84 -11.45 -10.48 -4.26
N GLY A 85 -11.94 -9.41 -4.88
CA GLY A 85 -11.24 -8.14 -5.04
C GLY A 85 -10.68 -7.60 -3.73
N ILE A 86 -11.58 -7.38 -2.77
CA ILE A 86 -11.30 -6.82 -1.44
C ILE A 86 -10.31 -7.68 -0.64
N ILE A 87 -10.45 -9.01 -0.72
CA ILE A 87 -9.56 -9.96 -0.02
C ILE A 87 -8.12 -9.84 -0.51
N GLY A 88 -7.89 -9.64 -1.82
CA GLY A 88 -6.52 -9.54 -2.31
C GLY A 88 -6.34 -9.28 -3.81
N LEU A 89 -7.30 -9.60 -4.67
CA LEU A 89 -7.09 -9.43 -6.12
C LEU A 89 -6.84 -7.96 -6.51
N ASN A 90 -7.39 -7.01 -5.75
CA ASN A 90 -7.17 -5.59 -6.00
C ASN A 90 -5.74 -5.14 -5.70
N VAL A 91 -5.14 -5.60 -4.60
CA VAL A 91 -3.75 -5.25 -4.26
C VAL A 91 -2.77 -5.94 -5.20
N LEU A 92 -3.05 -7.17 -5.61
CA LEU A 92 -2.25 -7.88 -6.62
C LEU A 92 -2.26 -7.12 -7.96
N ARG A 93 -3.45 -6.68 -8.43
CA ARG A 93 -3.57 -5.82 -9.61
C ARG A 93 -2.71 -4.55 -9.51
N VAL A 94 -2.64 -3.93 -8.33
CA VAL A 94 -1.81 -2.72 -8.15
C VAL A 94 -0.33 -3.07 -8.16
N LEU A 95 0.08 -4.15 -7.51
CA LEU A 95 1.47 -4.61 -7.52
C LEU A 95 1.96 -4.91 -8.95
N ASP A 96 1.15 -5.61 -9.75
CA ASP A 96 1.46 -5.91 -11.15
C ASP A 96 1.64 -4.62 -11.95
N LYS A 97 0.76 -3.62 -11.77
CA LYS A 97 0.88 -2.32 -12.46
C LYS A 97 2.15 -1.57 -12.05
N VAL A 98 2.51 -1.58 -10.77
CA VAL A 98 3.73 -0.95 -10.26
C VAL A 98 4.96 -1.61 -10.89
N GLN A 99 4.98 -2.95 -10.98
CA GLN A 99 6.08 -3.69 -11.61
C GLN A 99 6.21 -3.35 -13.10
N ASN A 100 5.10 -3.32 -13.84
CA ASN A 100 5.10 -2.96 -15.27
C ASN A 100 5.66 -1.55 -15.50
N VAL A 101 5.28 -0.57 -14.67
CA VAL A 101 5.82 0.81 -14.77
C VAL A 101 7.31 0.82 -14.45
N SER A 102 7.75 0.06 -13.44
CA SER A 102 9.17 -0.06 -13.11
C SER A 102 10.00 -0.64 -14.27
N GLU A 103 9.51 -1.69 -14.92
CA GLU A 103 10.18 -2.31 -16.07
C GLU A 103 10.25 -1.36 -17.27
N MET A 104 9.16 -0.65 -17.56
CA MET A 104 9.11 0.36 -18.61
C MET A 104 10.13 1.48 -18.36
N MET A 105 10.15 2.06 -17.15
CA MET A 105 11.09 3.15 -16.81
C MET A 105 12.56 2.71 -16.90
N LYS A 106 12.86 1.46 -16.51
CA LYS A 106 14.21 0.88 -16.68
C LYS A 106 14.56 0.71 -18.16
N GLY A 107 13.62 0.24 -18.98
CA GLY A 107 13.79 0.09 -20.43
C GLY A 107 13.99 1.41 -21.16
N GLU A 108 13.36 2.48 -20.68
CA GLU A 108 13.53 3.85 -21.19
C GLU A 108 14.80 4.55 -20.66
N GLY A 109 15.51 3.94 -19.70
CA GLY A 109 16.73 4.52 -19.14
C GLY A 109 16.47 5.77 -18.29
N ILE A 110 15.33 5.85 -17.60
CA ILE A 110 15.01 6.96 -16.70
C ILE A 110 16.09 7.05 -15.60
N GLU A 111 16.66 8.24 -15.43
CA GLU A 111 17.69 8.50 -14.42
C GLU A 111 17.16 8.21 -13.01
N MET A 112 17.96 7.52 -12.21
CA MET A 112 17.61 7.22 -10.83
C MET A 112 17.84 8.44 -9.95
N LEU A 113 17.02 8.58 -8.91
CA LEU A 113 17.29 9.55 -7.85
C LEU A 113 18.57 9.13 -7.13
N HIS A 114 19.54 10.05 -7.06
CA HIS A 114 20.76 9.88 -6.30
C HIS A 114 20.72 10.73 -5.04
N ASP A 115 21.20 10.18 -3.93
CA ASP A 115 21.44 10.96 -2.74
C ASP A 115 22.56 11.97 -3.00
N TRP A 116 22.38 13.18 -2.49
CA TRP A 116 23.47 14.14 -2.46
C TRP A 116 24.42 13.77 -1.32
N ILE A 117 25.71 13.66 -1.62
CA ILE A 117 26.77 13.34 -0.65
C ILE A 117 27.83 14.44 -0.71
N GLU A 118 28.26 14.89 0.46
CA GLU A 118 29.33 15.87 0.58
C GLU A 118 30.64 15.34 -0.06
N PRO A 119 31.37 16.15 -0.83
CA PRO A 119 32.63 15.74 -1.43
C PRO A 119 33.63 15.25 -0.37
N ILE A 120 33.99 13.96 -0.45
CA ILE A 120 34.97 13.34 0.47
C ILE A 120 36.40 13.79 0.14
N TRP A 121 36.66 14.10 -1.13
CA TRP A 121 37.97 14.55 -1.62
C TRP A 121 37.96 16.03 -1.94
N ASP A 122 38.96 16.72 -1.38
CA ASP A 122 39.38 18.02 -1.85
C ASP A 122 40.09 17.94 -3.21
N GLU A 123 40.45 19.09 -3.75
CA GLU A 123 41.07 19.18 -5.08
C GLU A 123 42.47 18.55 -5.12
N GLN A 124 43.21 18.60 -4.02
CA GLN A 124 44.56 18.03 -3.97
C GLN A 124 44.52 16.52 -4.16
N VAL A 125 43.60 15.83 -3.48
CA VAL A 125 43.41 14.38 -3.64
C VAL A 125 42.91 14.05 -5.04
N ARG A 126 42.01 14.86 -5.61
CA ARG A 126 41.49 14.65 -6.97
C ARG A 126 42.59 14.72 -8.03
N GLU A 127 43.48 15.70 -7.94
CA GLU A 127 44.60 15.86 -8.88
C GLU A 127 45.62 14.73 -8.76
N GLU A 128 45.95 14.30 -7.53
CA GLU A 128 46.84 13.16 -7.32
C GLU A 128 46.28 11.87 -7.93
N VAL A 129 44.98 11.62 -7.77
CA VAL A 129 44.29 10.46 -8.38
C VAL A 129 44.37 10.52 -9.90
N LYS A 130 44.13 11.68 -10.51
CA LYS A 130 44.23 11.85 -11.97
C LYS A 130 45.65 11.56 -12.45
N ARG A 131 46.69 12.08 -11.76
CA ARG A 131 48.10 11.87 -12.08
C ARG A 131 48.49 10.39 -12.04
N VAL A 132 48.18 9.70 -10.95
CA VAL A 132 48.50 8.27 -10.77
C VAL A 132 47.78 7.39 -11.80
N ARG A 133 46.56 7.76 -12.18
CA ARG A 133 45.79 7.03 -13.19
C ARG A 133 46.20 7.35 -14.63
N GLY A 134 47.13 8.28 -14.86
CA GLY A 134 47.53 8.72 -16.19
C GLY A 134 46.38 9.37 -16.97
N VAL A 135 45.43 9.97 -16.25
CA VAL A 135 44.26 10.69 -16.82
C VAL A 135 44.58 12.18 -17.02
N VAL A 136 45.80 12.59 -16.68
CA VAL A 136 46.34 13.94 -16.98
C VAL A 136 47.25 13.83 -18.20
N GLU A 137 47.07 14.73 -19.17
CA GLU A 137 48.14 15.17 -20.09
C GLU A 137 49.23 15.92 -19.31
#